data_AF-A0A2U3XQ58-F1
#
_entry.id   AF-A0A2U3XQ58-F1
#
_cell.length_a   1.000
_cell.length_b   1.000
_cell.length_c   1.000
_cell.angle_alpha   90.00
_cell.angle_beta   90.00
_cell.angle_gamma   90.00
#
_symmetry.space_group_name_H-M   'P 1'
#
loop_
_entity.id
_entity.type
_entity.pdbx_description
1 polymer ?
#
loop_
_entity_poly.entity_id
_entity_poly.type
_entity_poly.pdbx_seq_one_letter_code
_entity_poly.pdbx_strand_id
1 'polypeptide(L)'
;MNSSKEEMRELAALFYSVVVSTVSGNELKSMIEQLIKTTKDNHSPEIQHGSLLALGFTVGRYLAKKKMRMAEQQDLETDADFLPEQEELIQSATETIGSFLDSTSPLLAIAACTALGEIGRNGPLPIPSEGSGFTKSHLVESLLNRIPSSKETNKMKERAIQTLGYFPVGDGDFPHQKLLLQGLMDSVETEGKVFPDPHYEIGALQCD
;
A
#
# COMPACT_ATOMS: atom_id res chain seq x y z
N MET A 1 12.99 6.83 -13.90
CA MET A 1 12.22 5.62 -13.47
C MET A 1 11.55 4.92 -14.66
N ASN A 2 12.19 4.90 -15.84
CA ASN A 2 11.62 4.44 -17.12
C ASN A 2 12.33 3.21 -17.70
N SER A 3 12.98 2.41 -16.85
CA SER A 3 13.60 1.14 -17.27
C SER A 3 12.52 0.17 -17.76
N SER A 4 12.86 -0.73 -18.67
CA SER A 4 11.99 -1.84 -19.07
C SER A 4 11.85 -2.91 -17.98
N LYS A 5 12.80 -3.00 -17.04
CA LYS A 5 12.77 -3.97 -15.93
C LYS A 5 12.02 -3.41 -14.72
N GLU A 6 11.03 -4.16 -14.22
CA GLU A 6 10.18 -3.78 -13.08
C GLU A 6 11.01 -3.50 -11.81
N GLU A 7 11.89 -4.42 -11.43
CA GLU A 7 12.76 -4.30 -10.25
C GLU A 7 13.64 -3.04 -10.29
N MET A 8 14.17 -2.70 -11.47
CA MET A 8 14.98 -1.49 -11.64
C MET A 8 14.14 -0.22 -11.45
N ARG A 9 12.85 -0.25 -11.83
CA ARG A 9 11.93 0.87 -11.58
C ARG A 9 11.63 1.01 -10.08
N GLU A 10 11.42 -0.09 -9.38
CA GLU A 10 11.18 -0.10 -7.93
C GLU A 10 12.40 0.42 -7.15
N LEU A 11 13.61 -0.06 -7.46
CA LEU A 11 14.85 0.44 -6.85
C LEU A 11 15.06 1.94 -7.13
N ALA A 12 14.81 2.38 -8.37
CA ALA A 12 14.90 3.79 -8.72
C ALA A 12 13.86 4.65 -7.97
N ALA A 13 12.65 4.14 -7.77
CA ALA A 13 11.61 4.80 -6.98
C ALA A 13 11.99 4.91 -5.51
N LEU A 14 12.56 3.86 -4.92
CA LEU A 14 13.08 3.89 -3.55
C LEU A 14 14.17 4.96 -3.42
N PHE A 15 15.16 4.95 -4.33
CA PHE A 15 16.24 5.95 -4.30
C PHE A 15 15.71 7.37 -4.49
N TYR A 16 14.76 7.57 -5.41
CA TYR A 16 14.09 8.84 -5.61
C TYR A 16 13.44 9.34 -4.31
N SER A 17 12.67 8.49 -3.62
CA SER A 17 12.00 8.86 -2.37
C SER A 17 12.97 9.25 -1.25
N VAL A 18 14.16 8.62 -1.19
CA VAL A 18 15.21 8.98 -0.24
C VAL A 18 15.71 10.40 -0.52
N VAL A 19 16.00 10.72 -1.78
CA VAL A 19 16.43 12.07 -2.17
C VAL A 19 15.33 13.09 -1.89
N VAL A 20 14.08 12.79 -2.27
CA VAL A 20 12.95 13.72 -2.02
C VAL A 20 12.71 13.95 -0.52
N SER A 21 13.00 12.97 0.34
CA SER A 21 12.84 13.16 1.79
C SER A 21 13.84 14.14 2.42
N THR A 22 14.89 14.54 1.70
CA THR A 22 15.83 15.58 2.14
C THR A 22 15.37 17.00 1.80
N VAL A 23 14.38 17.16 0.91
CA VAL A 23 13.77 18.46 0.59
C VAL A 23 12.53 18.72 1.45
N SER A 24 12.06 19.97 1.50
CA SER A 24 10.91 20.39 2.31
C SER A 24 10.18 21.59 1.68
N GLY A 25 9.00 21.92 2.23
CA GLY A 25 8.20 23.05 1.76
C GLY A 25 7.81 22.96 0.28
N ASN A 26 7.95 24.08 -0.44
CA ASN A 26 7.51 24.20 -1.83
C ASN A 26 8.21 23.23 -2.80
N GLU A 27 9.47 22.88 -2.54
CA GLU A 27 10.20 21.94 -3.40
C GLU A 27 9.61 20.53 -3.30
N LEU A 28 9.35 20.07 -2.08
CA LEU A 28 8.68 18.79 -1.83
C LEU A 28 7.28 18.77 -2.47
N LYS A 29 6.52 19.86 -2.31
CA LYS A 29 5.20 20.03 -2.94
C LYS A 29 5.29 19.85 -4.45
N SER A 30 6.19 20.59 -5.12
CA SER A 30 6.38 20.50 -6.57
C SER A 30 6.78 19.09 -7.02
N MET A 31 7.64 18.39 -6.27
CA MET A 31 8.04 17.02 -6.61
C MET A 31 6.86 16.04 -6.52
N ILE A 32 6.03 16.13 -5.48
CA ILE A 32 4.82 15.31 -5.33
C ILE A 32 3.81 15.61 -6.44
N GLU A 33 3.58 16.88 -6.77
CA GLU A 33 2.69 17.28 -7.87
C GLU A 33 3.15 16.72 -9.23
N GLN A 34 4.46 16.75 -9.51
CA GLN A 34 5.00 16.15 -10.72
C GLN A 34 4.84 14.63 -10.74
N LEU A 35 5.01 13.95 -9.60
CA LEU A 35 4.75 12.51 -9.50
C LEU A 35 3.28 12.18 -9.72
N ILE A 36 2.34 12.94 -9.13
CA ILE A 36 0.90 12.77 -9.35
C ILE A 36 0.58 12.95 -10.84
N LYS A 37 1.10 14.01 -11.47
CA LYS A 37 0.91 14.28 -12.90
C LYS A 37 1.41 13.13 -13.75
N THR A 38 2.64 12.67 -13.51
CA THR A 38 3.28 11.61 -14.28
C THR A 38 2.60 10.25 -14.07
N THR A 39 2.08 9.99 -12.87
CA THR A 39 1.32 8.77 -12.56
C THR A 39 0.00 8.71 -13.33
N LYS A 40 -0.71 9.86 -13.41
CA LYS A 40 -1.96 9.98 -14.17
C LYS A 40 -1.75 9.97 -15.69
N ASP A 41 -0.50 10.13 -16.13
CA ASP A 41 -0.18 10.26 -17.54
C ASP A 41 -0.12 8.89 -18.25
N ASN A 42 -1.09 8.61 -19.13
CA ASN A 42 -1.29 7.28 -19.74
C ASN A 42 -0.40 7.00 -20.96
N HIS A 43 0.71 7.72 -21.13
CA HIS A 43 1.61 7.54 -22.28
C HIS A 43 2.47 6.27 -22.17
N SER A 44 2.93 5.90 -20.97
CA SER A 44 3.79 4.72 -20.75
C SER A 44 3.49 4.05 -19.41
N PRO A 45 2.99 2.79 -19.42
CA PRO A 45 2.76 2.03 -18.20
C PRO A 45 4.00 1.86 -17.34
N GLU A 46 5.20 1.81 -17.93
CA GLU A 46 6.48 1.73 -17.21
C GLU A 46 6.77 3.02 -16.44
N ILE A 47 6.55 4.18 -17.07
CA ILE A 47 6.71 5.48 -16.43
C ILE A 47 5.66 5.66 -15.33
N GLN A 48 4.41 5.28 -15.58
CA GLN A 48 3.34 5.29 -14.58
C GLN A 48 3.70 4.41 -13.39
N HIS A 49 4.12 3.17 -13.64
CA HIS A 49 4.54 2.23 -12.60
C HIS A 49 5.66 2.80 -11.72
N GLY A 50 6.73 3.32 -12.33
CA GLY A 50 7.84 3.91 -11.58
C GLY A 50 7.41 5.12 -10.75
N SER A 51 6.58 5.99 -11.33
CA SER A 51 6.09 7.21 -10.67
C SER A 51 5.11 6.91 -9.55
N LEU A 52 4.25 5.89 -9.73
CA LEU A 52 3.28 5.42 -8.75
C LEU A 52 3.98 4.87 -7.50
N LEU A 53 5.01 4.04 -7.69
CA LEU A 53 5.85 3.55 -6.59
C LEU A 53 6.59 4.69 -5.90
N ALA A 54 7.20 5.61 -6.66
CA ALA A 54 7.92 6.74 -6.08
C ALA A 54 7.00 7.66 -5.28
N LEU A 55 5.75 7.85 -5.73
CA LEU A 55 4.73 8.58 -5.00
C LEU A 55 4.42 7.91 -3.66
N GLY A 56 4.15 6.60 -3.66
CA GLY A 56 3.91 5.83 -2.43
C GLY A 56 5.07 5.88 -1.45
N PHE A 57 6.30 5.65 -1.93
CA PHE A 57 7.50 5.67 -1.10
C PHE A 57 7.80 7.07 -0.55
N THR A 58 7.56 8.12 -1.34
CA THR A 58 7.73 9.51 -0.90
C THR A 58 6.73 9.86 0.21
N VAL A 59 5.45 9.50 0.02
CA VAL A 59 4.42 9.69 1.05
C VAL A 59 4.75 8.90 2.32
N GLY A 60 5.12 7.62 2.19
CA GLY A 60 5.52 6.79 3.34
C GLY A 60 6.68 7.41 4.13
N ARG A 61 7.73 7.88 3.45
CA ARG A 61 8.86 8.57 4.11
C ARG A 61 8.46 9.88 4.76
N TYR A 62 7.56 10.64 4.14
CA TYR A 62 7.02 11.86 4.73
C TYR A 62 6.31 11.56 6.06
N LEU A 63 5.44 10.54 6.09
CA LEU A 63 4.74 10.11 7.31
C LEU A 63 5.70 9.59 8.38
N ALA A 64 6.71 8.80 8.01
CA ALA A 64 7.73 8.32 8.95
C ALA A 64 8.49 9.48 9.60
N LYS A 65 8.89 10.48 8.81
CA LYS A 65 9.59 11.69 9.29
C LYS A 65 8.70 12.51 10.22
N LYS A 66 7.42 12.68 9.88
CA LYS A 66 6.42 13.33 10.73
C LYS A 66 6.27 12.60 12.06
N LYS A 67 6.14 11.27 12.05
CA LYS A 67 6.04 10.44 13.26
C LYS A 67 7.28 10.56 14.15
N MET A 68 8.48 10.51 13.58
CA MET A 68 9.73 10.68 14.33
C MET A 68 9.80 12.05 15.03
N ARG A 69 9.47 13.12 14.30
CA ARG A 69 9.45 14.48 14.85
C ARG A 69 8.45 14.64 15.99
N MET A 70 7.23 14.12 15.82
CA MET A 70 6.22 14.13 16.89
C MET A 70 6.65 13.35 18.13
N ALA A 71 7.45 12.28 17.98
CA ALA A 71 8.00 11.54 19.12
C ALA A 71 9.15 12.29 19.81
N GLU A 72 9.92 13.08 19.06
CA GLU A 72 11.04 13.89 19.57
C GLU A 72 10.60 15.24 20.19
N GLN A 73 9.48 15.82 19.72
CA GLN A 73 9.01 17.18 20.06
C GLN A 73 7.88 17.20 21.10
N GLN A 74 7.92 16.36 22.14
CA GLN A 74 6.92 16.41 23.23
C GLN A 74 6.84 17.76 24.01
N ASP A 75 7.63 18.80 23.66
CA ASP A 75 7.76 20.03 24.47
C ASP A 75 7.59 21.40 23.78
N LEU A 76 7.45 21.56 22.45
CA LEU A 76 7.27 22.90 21.87
C LEU A 76 6.37 22.94 20.62
N GLU A 77 5.49 23.94 20.60
CA GLU A 77 4.36 24.15 19.70
C GLU A 77 4.71 24.35 18.21
N THR A 78 3.81 23.83 17.36
CA THR A 78 3.53 24.15 15.94
C THR A 78 4.69 24.01 14.94
N ASP A 79 4.75 22.82 14.29
CA ASP A 79 5.60 22.55 13.12
C ASP A 79 5.24 23.47 11.94
N ALA A 80 6.03 24.53 11.74
CA ALA A 80 5.94 25.39 10.55
C ALA A 80 6.27 24.64 9.23
N ASP A 81 6.82 23.43 9.32
CA ASP A 81 7.21 22.58 8.19
C ASP A 81 6.05 21.75 7.60
N PHE A 82 4.93 21.58 8.31
CA PHE A 82 3.77 20.79 7.85
C PHE A 82 2.58 21.70 7.59
N LEU A 83 2.60 22.37 6.43
CA LEU A 83 1.53 23.24 6.00
C LEU A 83 0.24 22.44 5.73
N PRO A 84 -0.96 22.96 6.06
CA PRO A 84 -2.22 22.29 5.75
C PRO A 84 -2.37 21.88 4.27
N GLU A 85 -1.90 22.73 3.35
CA GLU A 85 -1.87 22.45 1.91
C GLU A 85 -1.03 21.21 1.56
N GLN A 86 0.02 20.93 2.33
CA GLN A 86 0.85 19.76 2.13
C GLN A 86 0.16 18.48 2.62
N GLU A 87 -0.61 18.53 3.71
CA GLU A 87 -1.44 17.40 4.15
C GLU A 87 -2.52 17.07 3.12
N GLU A 88 -3.19 18.08 2.55
CA GLU A 88 -4.15 17.90 1.45
C GLU A 88 -3.50 17.26 0.22
N LEU A 89 -2.28 17.68 -0.12
CA LEU A 89 -1.52 17.09 -1.22
C LEU A 89 -1.15 15.62 -0.95
N ILE A 90 -0.79 15.29 0.28
CA ILE A 90 -0.46 13.92 0.70
C ILE A 90 -1.70 13.01 0.68
N GLN A 91 -2.86 13.53 1.07
CA GLN A 91 -4.14 12.84 0.90
C GLN A 91 -4.44 12.62 -0.59
N SER A 92 -4.37 13.66 -1.42
CA SER A 92 -4.62 13.59 -2.87
C SER A 92 -3.66 12.63 -3.59
N ALA A 93 -2.41 12.56 -3.15
CA ALA A 93 -1.44 11.57 -3.61
C ALA A 93 -1.88 10.14 -3.29
N THR A 94 -2.36 9.91 -2.08
CA THR A 94 -2.81 8.59 -1.61
C THR A 94 -4.09 8.14 -2.31
N GLU A 95 -5.05 9.05 -2.51
CA GLU A 95 -6.25 8.81 -3.30
C GLU A 95 -5.92 8.53 -4.77
N THR A 96 -4.95 9.27 -5.33
CA THR A 96 -4.44 9.02 -6.69
C THR A 96 -3.88 7.60 -6.78
N ILE A 97 -3.06 7.16 -5.83
CA ILE A 97 -2.56 5.78 -5.78
C ILE A 97 -3.71 4.78 -5.70
N GLY A 98 -4.69 5.04 -4.81
CA GLY A 98 -5.88 4.22 -4.62
C GLY A 98 -6.66 3.96 -5.91
N SER A 99 -6.76 4.97 -6.78
CA SER A 99 -7.45 4.84 -8.07
C SER A 99 -6.84 3.80 -9.03
N PHE A 100 -5.58 3.40 -8.82
CA PHE A 100 -4.90 2.38 -9.62
C PHE A 100 -5.08 0.96 -9.08
N LEU A 101 -5.68 0.76 -7.90
CA LEU A 101 -5.92 -0.59 -7.38
C LEU A 101 -6.77 -1.41 -8.36
N ASP A 102 -7.84 -0.83 -8.88
CA ASP A 102 -8.75 -1.48 -9.84
C ASP A 102 -8.30 -1.30 -11.30
N SER A 103 -7.03 -0.98 -11.52
CA SER A 103 -6.46 -0.90 -12.87
C SER A 103 -6.58 -2.25 -13.58
N THR A 104 -6.94 -2.22 -14.87
CA THR A 104 -6.90 -3.40 -15.74
C THR A 104 -5.48 -3.87 -16.02
N SER A 105 -4.47 -3.06 -15.72
CA SER A 105 -3.06 -3.42 -15.80
C SER A 105 -2.60 -4.05 -14.48
N PRO A 106 -2.28 -5.36 -14.44
CA PRO A 106 -1.80 -6.01 -13.22
C PRO A 106 -0.53 -5.34 -12.67
N LEU A 107 0.32 -4.82 -13.55
CA LEU A 107 1.52 -4.07 -13.19
C LEU A 107 1.19 -2.85 -12.33
N LEU A 108 0.19 -2.06 -12.74
CA LEU A 108 -0.20 -0.85 -12.02
C LEU A 108 -1.00 -1.15 -10.75
N ALA A 109 -1.86 -2.18 -10.79
CA ALA A 109 -2.60 -2.63 -9.61
C ALA A 109 -1.67 -3.12 -8.49
N ILE A 110 -0.65 -3.93 -8.83
CA ILE A 110 0.36 -4.39 -7.88
C ILE A 110 1.19 -3.22 -7.34
N ALA A 111 1.58 -2.27 -8.20
CA ALA A 111 2.31 -1.08 -7.77
C ALA A 111 1.48 -0.19 -6.83
N ALA A 112 0.18 -0.02 -7.10
CA ALA A 112 -0.73 0.70 -6.21
C ALA A 112 -0.85 0.02 -4.84
N CYS A 113 -1.05 -1.31 -4.85
CA CYS A 113 -1.11 -2.11 -3.64
C CYS A 113 0.18 -2.01 -2.81
N THR A 114 1.33 -2.03 -3.49
CA THR A 114 2.65 -1.86 -2.89
C THR A 114 2.83 -0.48 -2.27
N ALA A 115 2.50 0.56 -3.03
CA ALA A 115 2.60 1.96 -2.59
C ALA A 115 1.72 2.22 -1.35
N LEU A 116 0.48 1.72 -1.33
CA LEU A 116 -0.41 1.84 -0.18
C LEU A 116 0.10 1.06 1.03
N GLY A 117 0.72 -0.10 0.82
CA GLY A 117 1.38 -0.86 1.87
C GLY A 117 2.53 -0.08 2.51
N GLU A 118 3.38 0.57 1.70
CA GLU A 118 4.47 1.39 2.23
C GLU A 118 3.93 2.60 3.01
N ILE A 119 2.89 3.27 2.53
CA ILE A 119 2.26 4.38 3.25
C ILE A 119 1.74 3.89 4.60
N GLY A 120 0.93 2.82 4.58
CA GLY A 120 0.29 2.28 5.77
C GLY A 120 1.26 1.64 6.77
N ARG A 121 2.46 1.23 6.34
CA ARG A 121 3.53 0.75 7.23
C ARG A 121 4.17 1.89 8.03
N ASN A 122 4.25 3.08 7.44
CA ASN A 122 5.00 4.21 8.00
C ASN A 122 4.14 5.19 8.83
N GLY A 123 2.82 5.04 8.82
CA GLY A 123 1.91 5.82 9.65
C GLY A 123 0.44 5.58 9.30
N PRO A 124 -0.48 6.29 9.96
CA PRO A 124 -1.89 6.29 9.60
C PRO A 124 -2.10 6.66 8.14
N LEU A 125 -2.90 5.86 7.42
CA LEU A 125 -3.24 6.16 6.02
C LEU A 125 -3.93 7.53 5.95
N PRO A 126 -3.46 8.47 5.11
CA PRO A 126 -3.99 9.82 4.98
C PRO A 126 -5.23 9.84 4.07
N ILE A 127 -6.23 9.03 4.42
CA ILE A 127 -7.54 8.94 3.77
C ILE A 127 -8.62 8.75 4.83
N PRO A 128 -9.88 9.14 4.56
CA PRO A 128 -10.98 8.95 5.52
C PRO A 128 -11.19 7.48 5.88
N SER A 129 -11.55 7.21 7.13
CA SER A 129 -11.93 5.85 7.55
C SER A 129 -13.17 5.36 6.81
N GLU A 130 -14.16 6.25 6.65
CA GLU A 130 -15.48 6.02 6.09
C GLU A 130 -15.91 7.13 5.13
N GLY A 131 -16.99 6.90 4.40
CA GLY A 131 -17.67 7.90 3.57
C GLY A 131 -17.64 7.58 2.08
N SER A 132 -17.86 8.61 1.26
CA SER A 132 -17.81 8.51 -0.20
C SER A 132 -16.37 8.62 -0.71
N GLY A 133 -16.02 7.82 -1.73
CA GLY A 133 -14.71 7.87 -2.38
C GLY A 133 -13.78 6.77 -1.89
N PHE A 134 -12.47 7.04 -1.93
CA PHE A 134 -11.46 6.08 -1.53
C PHE A 134 -11.22 6.15 -0.01
N THR A 135 -11.70 5.14 0.72
CA THR A 135 -11.68 5.09 2.20
C THR A 135 -10.86 3.91 2.72
N LYS A 136 -10.50 3.94 4.01
CA LYS A 136 -9.82 2.81 4.67
C LYS A 136 -10.69 1.55 4.63
N SER A 137 -12.01 1.65 4.85
CA SER A 137 -12.92 0.50 4.75
C SER A 137 -12.91 -0.10 3.33
N HIS A 138 -13.08 0.75 2.31
CA HIS A 138 -13.08 0.30 0.93
C HIS A 138 -11.74 -0.35 0.54
N LEU A 139 -10.61 0.21 0.99
CA LEU A 139 -9.30 -0.37 0.76
C LEU A 139 -9.17 -1.78 1.37
N VAL A 140 -9.58 -1.94 2.63
CA VAL A 140 -9.51 -3.24 3.33
C VAL A 140 -10.37 -4.27 2.61
N GLU A 141 -11.63 -3.95 2.30
CA GLU A 141 -12.54 -4.84 1.57
C GLU A 141 -12.00 -5.20 0.18
N SER A 142 -11.52 -4.20 -0.58
CA SER A 142 -10.98 -4.40 -1.92
C SER A 142 -9.77 -5.32 -1.93
N LEU A 143 -8.88 -5.23 -0.93
CA LEU A 143 -7.71 -6.13 -0.82
C LEU A 143 -8.11 -7.53 -0.34
N LEU A 144 -9.01 -7.65 0.64
CA LEU A 144 -9.49 -8.93 1.13
C LEU A 144 -10.20 -9.74 0.04
N ASN A 145 -11.02 -9.07 -0.78
CA ASN A 145 -11.73 -9.71 -1.90
C ASN A 145 -10.80 -10.25 -2.99
N ARG A 146 -9.56 -9.76 -3.08
CA ARG A 146 -8.58 -10.22 -4.07
C ARG A 146 -7.90 -11.53 -3.68
N ILE A 147 -7.79 -11.82 -2.39
CA ILE A 147 -7.10 -13.02 -1.88
C ILE A 147 -7.77 -14.32 -2.38
N PRO A 148 -9.08 -14.54 -2.17
CA PRO A 148 -9.74 -15.76 -2.64
C PRO A 148 -10.06 -15.73 -4.14
N SER A 149 -9.88 -14.60 -4.82
CA SER A 149 -10.23 -14.44 -6.23
C SER A 149 -9.38 -15.35 -7.13
N SER A 150 -10.01 -16.18 -7.96
CA SER A 150 -9.32 -16.97 -8.99
C SER A 150 -8.86 -16.13 -10.18
N LYS A 151 -9.31 -14.88 -10.29
CA LYS A 151 -8.90 -13.93 -11.35
C LYS A 151 -7.56 -13.24 -11.02
N GLU A 152 -7.14 -13.29 -9.77
CA GLU A 152 -5.94 -12.62 -9.29
C GLU A 152 -4.72 -13.53 -9.37
N THR A 153 -3.57 -12.94 -9.69
CA THR A 153 -2.28 -13.66 -9.70
C THR A 153 -1.80 -13.91 -8.27
N ASN A 154 -1.02 -14.97 -8.05
CA ASN A 154 -0.40 -15.21 -6.74
C ASN A 154 0.42 -14.02 -6.25
N LYS A 155 1.14 -13.35 -7.17
CA LYS A 155 1.89 -12.13 -6.87
C LYS A 155 1.00 -11.02 -6.29
N MET A 156 -0.20 -10.80 -6.86
CA MET A 156 -1.14 -9.81 -6.34
C MET A 156 -1.74 -10.24 -4.99
N LYS A 157 -2.05 -11.53 -4.82
CA LYS A 157 -2.58 -12.07 -3.55
C LYS A 157 -1.58 -11.92 -2.41
N GLU A 158 -0.34 -12.35 -2.62
CA GLU A 158 0.75 -12.19 -1.66
C GLU A 158 0.98 -10.72 -1.32
N ARG A 159 0.96 -9.84 -2.33
CA ARG A 159 1.10 -8.39 -2.11
C ARG A 159 -0.07 -7.81 -1.32
N ALA A 160 -1.31 -8.22 -1.61
CA ALA A 160 -2.49 -7.79 -0.87
C ALA A 160 -2.43 -8.21 0.61
N ILE A 161 -2.03 -9.46 0.89
CA ILE A 161 -1.83 -9.97 2.26
C ILE A 161 -0.76 -9.14 2.98
N GLN A 162 0.39 -8.91 2.35
CA GLN A 162 1.47 -8.11 2.93
C GLN A 162 1.03 -6.67 3.22
N THR A 163 0.34 -6.04 2.27
CA THR A 163 -0.17 -4.66 2.40
C THR A 163 -1.19 -4.56 3.53
N LEU A 164 -2.14 -5.50 3.64
CA LEU A 164 -3.09 -5.56 4.75
C LEU A 164 -2.35 -5.70 6.10
N GLY A 165 -1.32 -6.53 6.16
CA GLY A 165 -0.49 -6.71 7.36
C GLY A 165 0.22 -5.43 7.82
N TYR A 166 0.48 -4.47 6.92
CA TYR A 166 1.15 -3.23 7.28
C TYR A 166 0.26 -2.18 7.95
N PHE A 167 -1.06 -2.18 7.71
CA PHE A 167 -1.91 -1.10 8.20
C PHE A 167 -1.94 -1.01 9.74
N PRO A 168 -2.12 -2.11 10.50
CA PRO A 168 -2.06 -2.05 11.96
C PRO A 168 -0.65 -1.82 12.52
N VAL A 169 0.40 -1.97 11.69
CA VAL A 169 1.79 -1.73 12.09
C VAL A 169 2.11 -0.23 12.08
N GLY A 170 1.63 0.50 11.06
CA GLY A 170 1.82 1.96 11.01
C GLY A 170 0.84 2.73 11.88
N ASP A 171 -0.35 2.17 12.14
CA ASP A 171 -1.44 2.78 12.91
C ASP A 171 -1.94 1.79 13.98
N GLY A 172 -1.54 2.00 15.24
CA GLY A 172 -1.89 1.09 16.34
C GLY A 172 -3.39 1.04 16.65
N ASP A 173 -4.12 2.11 16.28
CA ASP A 173 -5.57 2.24 16.43
C ASP A 173 -6.28 2.14 15.07
N PHE A 174 -5.71 1.35 14.14
CA PHE A 174 -6.23 1.26 12.77
C PHE A 174 -7.73 0.90 12.76
N PRO A 175 -8.59 1.73 12.13
CA PRO A 175 -10.01 1.41 11.99
C PRO A 175 -10.15 0.13 11.15
N HIS A 176 -11.16 -0.70 11.44
CA HIS A 176 -11.38 -1.99 10.75
C HIS A 176 -10.37 -3.09 11.05
N GLN A 177 -9.53 -2.94 12.08
CA GLN A 177 -8.57 -4.00 12.45
C GLN A 177 -9.23 -5.37 12.66
N LYS A 178 -10.43 -5.42 13.25
CA LYS A 178 -11.17 -6.69 13.42
C LYS A 178 -11.55 -7.34 12.08
N LEU A 179 -12.09 -6.56 11.16
CA LEU A 179 -12.45 -7.02 9.81
C LEU A 179 -11.21 -7.52 9.07
N LEU A 180 -10.13 -6.74 9.12
CA LEU A 180 -8.85 -7.06 8.50
C LEU A 180 -8.29 -8.39 9.03
N LEU A 181 -8.20 -8.55 10.36
CA LEU A 181 -7.66 -9.76 10.97
C LEU A 181 -8.52 -10.99 10.67
N GLN A 182 -9.85 -10.86 10.74
CA GLN A 182 -10.76 -11.95 10.42
C GLN A 182 -10.61 -12.37 8.95
N GLY A 183 -10.60 -11.42 8.02
CA GLY A 183 -10.47 -11.72 6.59
C GLY A 183 -9.13 -12.39 6.23
N LEU A 184 -8.04 -12.02 6.92
CA LEU A 184 -6.76 -12.71 6.77
C LEU A 184 -6.80 -14.15 7.33
N MET A 185 -7.45 -14.39 8.47
CA MET A 185 -7.62 -15.75 9.03
C MET A 185 -8.45 -16.63 8.10
N ASP A 186 -9.59 -16.13 7.64
CA ASP A 186 -10.49 -16.85 6.72
C ASP A 186 -9.76 -17.26 5.43
N SER A 187 -8.87 -16.39 4.93
CA SER A 187 -8.09 -16.65 3.73
C SER A 187 -7.18 -17.89 3.87
N VAL A 188 -6.60 -18.13 5.04
CA VAL A 188 -5.75 -19.31 5.30
C VAL A 188 -6.59 -20.58 5.43
N GLU A 189 -7.75 -20.49 6.09
CA GLU A 189 -8.64 -21.64 6.28
C GLU A 189 -9.25 -22.16 4.97
N THR A 190 -9.44 -21.29 3.98
CA THR A 190 -9.94 -21.69 2.66
C THR A 190 -8.91 -22.43 1.81
N GLU A 191 -7.62 -22.11 1.92
CA GLU A 191 -6.54 -22.87 1.27
C GLU A 191 -6.29 -24.22 1.95
N GLY A 192 -6.46 -24.29 3.28
CA GLY A 192 -6.33 -25.52 4.06
C GLY A 192 -7.37 -26.61 3.73
N LYS A 193 -8.48 -26.26 3.07
CA LYS A 193 -9.51 -27.21 2.61
C LYS A 193 -9.21 -27.86 1.25
N VAL A 194 -8.14 -27.47 0.56
CA VAL A 194 -7.79 -27.94 -0.79
C VAL A 194 -6.67 -29.00 -0.80
N PHE A 195 -6.09 -29.33 0.36
CA PHE A 195 -5.19 -30.48 0.50
C PHE A 195 -5.88 -31.62 1.27
N PRO A 196 -6.68 -32.49 0.61
CA PRO A 196 -6.91 -33.80 1.19
C PRO A 196 -5.55 -34.52 1.18
N ASP A 197 -4.99 -34.77 2.36
CA ASP A 197 -3.85 -35.66 2.54
C ASP A 197 -4.11 -36.99 1.81
N PRO A 198 -3.40 -37.34 0.72
CA PRO A 198 -3.67 -38.59 0.00
C PRO A 198 -3.07 -39.82 0.68
N HIS A 199 -2.54 -39.70 1.90
CA HIS A 199 -1.76 -40.76 2.56
C HIS A 199 -2.34 -41.29 3.89
N TYR A 200 -3.61 -41.05 4.22
CA TYR A 200 -4.22 -41.61 5.44
C TYR A 200 -5.31 -42.68 5.23
N GLU A 201 -5.38 -43.32 4.06
CA GLU A 201 -6.34 -44.43 3.82
C GLU A 201 -5.67 -45.70 3.27
N ILE A 202 -4.63 -46.26 3.92
CA ILE A 202 -4.38 -47.71 3.84
C ILE A 202 -3.80 -48.18 5.18
N GLY A 203 -4.65 -48.71 6.06
CA GLY A 203 -4.19 -49.29 7.33
C GLY A 203 -5.27 -49.85 8.26
N ALA A 204 -6.53 -49.84 7.86
CA ALA A 204 -7.62 -50.40 8.68
C ALA A 204 -8.52 -51.30 7.84
N LEU A 205 -7.98 -52.39 7.31
CA LEU A 205 -8.78 -53.55 6.87
C LEU A 205 -7.90 -54.80 6.98
N GLN A 206 -8.48 -55.83 7.62
CA GLN A 206 -7.98 -57.20 7.81
C GLN A 206 -7.06 -57.47 9.02
N CYS A 207 -7.71 -57.62 10.19
CA CYS A 207 -7.44 -58.78 11.03
C CYS A 207 -8.66 -59.72 10.91
N ASP A 208 -8.50 -60.79 10.15
CA ASP A 208 -9.20 -62.07 10.37
C ASP A 208 -8.25 -62.99 11.17
#